data_AF-A0AAJ1TJ49-F1
#
_entry.id   AF-A0AAJ1TJ49-F1
#
_cell.length_a   1.000
_cell.length_b   1.000
_cell.length_c   1.000
_cell.angle_alpha   90.00
_cell.angle_beta   90.00
_cell.angle_gamma   90.00
#
_symmetry.space_group_name_H-M   'P 1'
#
loop_
_entity.id
_entity.type
_entity.pdbx_description
1 polymer ?
#
loop_
_entity_poly.entity_id
_entity_poly.type
_entity_poly.pdbx_seq_one_letter_code
_entity_poly.pdbx_strand_id
1 'polypeptide(L)'
;MFCCIQEARITAATTYTSRNEVDRVLGLVAAAFDISQGAAADAGDAAGYRALVGLRAAMVRDLTDRSRPLPKLVTYTFGRVRSSLTLAQRLYGDATRADEIIAENEIVHPLFAPRAGRALSA
;
A
#
# COMPACT_ATOMS: atom_id res chain seq x y z
N MET A 1 7.00 -20.68 10.98
CA MET A 1 8.10 -20.08 10.20
C MET A 1 7.80 -19.96 8.69
N PHE A 2 7.25 -20.99 8.02
CA PHE A 2 6.98 -20.94 6.57
C PHE A 2 6.03 -19.81 6.12
N CYS A 3 5.04 -19.42 6.94
CA CYS A 3 4.10 -18.35 6.59
C CYS A 3 4.81 -17.00 6.39
N CYS A 4 5.63 -16.55 7.34
CA CYS A 4 6.33 -15.25 7.28
C CYS A 4 7.33 -15.17 6.10
N ILE A 5 7.93 -16.31 5.73
CA ILE A 5 8.80 -16.38 4.55
C ILE A 5 7.98 -16.22 3.27
N GLN A 6 6.81 -16.86 3.17
CA GLN A 6 5.95 -16.70 2.00
C GLN A 6 5.37 -15.29 1.92
N GLU A 7 4.95 -14.72 3.04
CA GLU A 7 4.52 -13.33 3.13
C GLU A 7 5.61 -12.39 2.63
N ALA A 8 6.85 -12.56 3.09
CA ALA A 8 8.00 -11.80 2.60
C ALA A 8 8.18 -11.89 1.07
N ARG A 9 8.01 -13.09 0.51
CA ARG A 9 8.12 -13.31 -0.94
C ARG A 9 6.99 -12.65 -1.72
N ILE A 10 5.75 -12.73 -1.23
CA ILE A 10 4.60 -12.11 -1.87
C ILE A 10 4.79 -10.59 -1.87
N THR A 11 5.07 -10.01 -0.71
CA THR A 11 5.35 -8.58 -0.54
C THR A 11 6.48 -8.10 -1.47
N ALA A 12 7.55 -8.87 -1.60
CA ALA A 12 8.66 -8.52 -2.48
C ALA A 12 8.29 -8.53 -3.98
N ALA A 13 7.30 -9.33 -4.38
CA ALA A 13 6.82 -9.47 -5.76
C ALA A 13 5.66 -8.53 -6.11
N THR A 14 5.02 -7.89 -5.12
CA THR A 14 3.91 -6.97 -5.34
C THR A 14 4.40 -5.60 -5.83
N THR A 15 3.70 -5.04 -6.82
CA THR A 15 3.88 -3.65 -7.26
C THR A 15 2.97 -2.74 -6.46
N TYR A 16 3.54 -1.66 -5.90
CA TYR A 16 2.81 -0.68 -5.09
C TYR A 16 2.55 0.59 -5.87
N THR A 17 1.36 1.16 -5.69
CA THR A 17 0.91 2.35 -6.43
C THR A 17 0.95 3.62 -5.57
N SER A 18 0.91 3.49 -4.25
CA SER A 18 0.96 4.64 -3.32
C SER A 18 1.76 4.36 -2.05
N ARG A 19 2.24 5.44 -1.39
CA ARG A 19 2.91 5.32 -0.07
C ARG A 19 2.02 4.70 0.99
N ASN A 20 0.75 5.12 1.03
CA ASN A 20 -0.18 4.61 2.04
C ASN A 20 -0.48 3.11 1.85
N GLU A 21 -0.39 2.60 0.61
CA GLU A 21 -0.49 1.16 0.35
C GLU A 21 0.71 0.42 0.95
N VAL A 22 1.92 0.93 0.78
CA VAL A 22 3.12 0.38 1.41
C VAL A 22 3.02 0.43 2.94
N ASP A 23 2.57 1.55 3.51
CA ASP A 23 2.38 1.70 4.96
C ASP A 23 1.37 0.68 5.51
N ARG A 24 0.30 0.41 4.75
CA ARG A 24 -0.68 -0.61 5.09
C ARG A 24 -0.05 -2.00 5.11
N VAL A 25 0.73 -2.35 4.10
CA VAL A 25 1.42 -3.65 4.05
C VAL A 25 2.46 -3.78 5.15
N LEU A 26 3.22 -2.71 5.46
CA LEU A 26 4.13 -2.70 6.59
C LEU A 26 3.43 -2.98 7.92
N GLY A 27 2.21 -2.44 8.12
CA GLY A 27 1.38 -2.71 9.29
C GLY A 27 0.92 -4.17 9.36
N LEU A 28 0.48 -4.76 8.25
CA LEU A 28 0.07 -6.16 8.17
C LEU A 28 1.23 -7.11 8.49
N VAL A 29 2.38 -6.89 7.84
CA VAL A 29 3.60 -7.67 8.06
C VAL A 29 4.06 -7.55 9.51
N ALA A 30 4.03 -6.34 10.09
CA ALA A 30 4.39 -6.13 11.49
C ALA A 30 3.55 -7.02 12.42
N ALA A 31 2.22 -7.01 12.26
CA ALA A 31 1.32 -7.81 13.08
C ALA A 31 1.54 -9.32 12.90
N ALA A 32 1.75 -9.79 11.68
CA ALA A 32 2.01 -11.20 11.40
C ALA A 32 3.34 -11.67 12.02
N PHE A 33 4.39 -10.83 11.95
CA PHE A 33 5.68 -11.14 12.55
C PHE A 33 5.62 -11.12 14.07
N ASP A 34 4.91 -10.16 14.69
CA ASP A 34 4.78 -10.09 16.16
C ASP A 34 4.24 -11.40 16.75
N ILE A 35 3.24 -12.02 16.10
CA ILE A 35 2.70 -13.33 16.51
C ILE A 35 3.77 -14.42 16.43
N SER A 36 4.48 -14.50 15.31
CA SER A 36 5.51 -15.52 15.09
C SER A 36 6.73 -15.36 16.02
N GLN A 37 7.09 -14.11 16.33
CA GLN A 37 8.17 -13.75 17.23
C GLN A 37 7.80 -14.07 18.68
N GLY A 38 6.56 -13.79 19.10
CA GLY A 38 6.04 -14.22 20.40
C GLY A 38 6.11 -15.73 20.57
N ALA A 39 5.61 -16.49 19.59
CA ALA A 39 5.66 -17.95 19.62
C ALA A 39 7.09 -18.51 19.71
N ALA A 40 8.05 -17.91 18.99
CA ALA A 40 9.47 -18.30 19.08
C ALA A 40 10.07 -17.98 20.45
N ALA A 41 9.70 -16.83 21.05
CA ALA A 41 10.14 -16.44 22.38
C ALA A 41 9.59 -17.38 23.46
N ASP A 42 8.29 -17.69 23.42
CA ASP A 42 7.63 -18.62 24.34
C ASP A 42 8.24 -20.03 24.27
N ALA A 43 8.66 -20.46 23.08
CA ALA A 43 9.35 -21.73 22.86
C ALA A 43 10.84 -21.71 23.26
N GLY A 44 11.39 -20.56 23.65
CA GLY A 44 12.82 -20.40 23.94
C GLY A 44 13.73 -20.49 22.71
N ASP A 45 13.19 -20.40 21.49
CA ASP A 45 13.94 -20.44 20.24
C ASP A 45 14.57 -19.08 19.92
N ALA A 46 15.68 -18.80 20.60
CA ALA A 46 16.43 -17.55 20.41
C ALA A 46 16.97 -17.39 18.98
N ALA A 47 17.28 -18.50 18.28
CA ALA A 47 17.79 -18.46 16.91
C ALA A 47 16.69 -18.09 15.92
N GLY A 48 15.53 -18.74 16.00
CA GLY A 48 14.35 -18.42 15.19
C GLY A 48 13.85 -17.01 15.44
N TYR A 49 13.82 -16.57 16.69
CA TYR A 49 13.46 -15.19 17.04
C TYR A 49 14.37 -14.17 16.33
N ARG A 50 15.69 -14.33 16.43
CA ARG A 50 16.66 -13.44 15.77
C ARG A 50 16.53 -13.46 14.26
N ALA A 51 16.29 -14.63 13.66
CA ALA A 51 16.07 -14.76 12.23
C ALA A 51 14.80 -13.98 11.78
N LEU A 52 13.71 -14.06 12.53
CA LEU A 52 12.48 -13.32 12.26
C LEU A 52 12.67 -11.80 12.40
N VAL A 53 13.39 -11.36 13.43
CA VAL A 53 13.76 -9.93 13.60
C VAL A 53 14.56 -9.44 12.38
N GLY A 54 15.57 -10.20 11.96
CA GLY A 54 16.40 -9.86 10.81
C GLY A 54 15.61 -9.78 9.50
N LEU A 55 14.72 -10.75 9.25
CA LEU A 55 13.85 -10.77 8.07
C LEU A 55 12.90 -9.57 8.05
N ARG A 56 12.24 -9.27 9.18
CA ARG A 56 11.37 -8.10 9.31
C ARG A 56 12.13 -6.81 9.02
N ALA A 57 13.32 -6.65 9.58
CA ALA A 57 14.15 -5.46 9.35
C ALA A 57 14.60 -5.33 7.88
N ALA A 58 14.85 -6.43 7.18
CA ALA A 58 15.15 -6.41 5.75
C ALA A 58 13.93 -5.99 4.91
N MET A 59 12.75 -6.57 5.18
CA MET A 59 11.51 -6.20 4.49
C MET A 59 11.12 -4.73 4.71
N VAL A 60 11.21 -4.24 5.95
CA VAL A 60 10.89 -2.85 6.27
C VAL A 60 11.78 -1.89 5.47
N ARG A 61 13.08 -2.20 5.36
CA ARG A 61 14.01 -1.41 4.56
C ARG A 61 13.66 -1.43 3.07
N ASP A 62 13.45 -2.61 2.48
CA ASP A 62 13.07 -2.74 1.07
C ASP A 62 11.78 -1.96 0.75
N LEU A 63 10.73 -2.13 1.56
CA LEU A 63 9.47 -1.42 1.37
C LEU A 63 9.61 0.09 1.58
N THR A 64 10.41 0.53 2.56
CA THR A 64 10.66 1.96 2.78
C THR A 64 11.37 2.58 1.59
N ASP A 65 12.37 1.91 1.01
CA ASP A 65 13.08 2.44 -0.16
C ASP A 65 12.19 2.46 -1.40
N ARG A 66 11.32 1.46 -1.57
CA ARG A 66 10.29 1.46 -2.63
C ARG A 66 9.21 2.51 -2.42
N SER A 67 8.89 2.91 -1.18
CA SER A 67 7.86 3.92 -0.92
C SER A 67 8.33 5.36 -1.17
N ARG A 68 9.63 5.63 -1.08
CA ARG A 68 10.21 6.97 -1.30
C ARG A 68 9.75 7.65 -2.61
N PRO A 69 9.77 6.99 -3.78
CA PRO A 69 9.31 7.62 -5.02
C PRO A 69 7.79 7.66 -5.19
N LEU A 70 7.02 6.88 -4.43
CA LEU A 70 5.57 6.75 -4.66
C LEU A 70 4.81 8.03 -4.27
N PRO A 71 3.68 8.33 -4.94
CA PRO A 71 2.80 9.41 -4.54
C PRO A 71 2.06 9.08 -3.23
N LYS A 72 1.65 10.12 -2.50
CA LYS A 72 0.77 10.01 -1.33
C LYS A 72 -0.69 9.99 -1.77
N LEU A 73 -1.57 9.35 -1.01
CA LEU A 73 -3.02 9.46 -1.27
C LEU A 73 -3.59 10.72 -0.62
N VAL A 74 -4.32 11.51 -1.41
CA VAL A 74 -5.02 12.73 -1.00
C VAL A 74 -6.52 12.54 -1.21
N THR A 75 -7.32 12.97 -0.25
CA THR A 75 -8.78 12.96 -0.38
C THR A 75 -9.25 14.21 -1.12
N TYR A 76 -10.08 14.06 -2.15
CA TYR A 76 -10.73 15.17 -2.83
C TYR A 76 -12.22 15.24 -2.49
N THR A 77 -12.81 16.43 -2.65
CA THR A 77 -14.25 16.64 -2.53
C THR A 77 -14.72 17.72 -3.50
N PHE A 78 -15.83 17.44 -4.18
CA PHE A 78 -16.40 18.29 -5.19
C PHE A 78 -17.92 18.46 -5.05
N GLY A 79 -18.42 19.60 -5.53
CA GLY A 79 -19.84 19.98 -5.44
C GLY A 79 -20.80 19.17 -6.33
N ARG A 80 -20.31 18.44 -7.35
CA ARG A 80 -21.13 17.70 -8.32
C ARG A 80 -20.37 16.47 -8.84
N VAL A 81 -21.11 15.45 -9.30
CA VAL A 81 -20.58 14.29 -10.03
C VAL A 81 -19.92 14.76 -11.33
N ARG A 82 -18.80 14.15 -11.70
CA ARG A 82 -18.04 14.47 -12.91
C ARG A 82 -17.48 13.20 -13.55
N SER A 83 -17.00 13.30 -14.79
CA SER A 83 -16.23 12.21 -15.38
C SER A 83 -14.86 12.06 -14.73
N SER A 84 -14.34 10.84 -14.68
CA SER A 84 -12.97 10.52 -14.26
C SER A 84 -11.93 11.37 -14.99
N LEU A 85 -12.13 11.58 -16.30
CA LEU A 85 -11.27 12.43 -17.13
C LEU A 85 -11.25 13.89 -16.66
N THR A 86 -12.41 14.44 -16.29
CA THR A 86 -12.49 15.80 -15.74
C THR A 86 -11.83 15.88 -14.36
N LEU A 87 -11.94 14.82 -13.55
CA LEU A 87 -11.25 14.75 -12.26
C LEU A 87 -9.73 14.71 -12.44
N ALA A 88 -9.22 13.88 -13.35
CA ALA A 88 -7.79 13.77 -13.65
C ALA A 88 -7.22 15.10 -14.14
N GLN A 89 -7.90 15.77 -15.07
CA GLN A 89 -7.48 17.10 -15.53
C GLN A 89 -7.43 18.14 -14.40
N ARG A 90 -8.36 18.06 -13.44
CA ARG A 90 -8.41 19.03 -12.31
C ARG A 90 -7.43 18.73 -11.19
N LEU A 91 -7.19 17.45 -10.90
CA LEU A 91 -6.35 17.02 -9.79
C LEU A 91 -4.87 16.94 -10.20
N TYR A 92 -4.60 16.50 -11.43
CA TYR A 92 -3.25 16.23 -11.91
C TYR A 92 -2.80 17.15 -13.05
N GLY A 93 -3.71 17.94 -13.63
CA GLY A 93 -3.42 18.69 -14.87
C GLY A 93 -3.31 17.80 -16.11
N ASP A 94 -3.56 16.49 -15.97
CA ASP A 94 -3.36 15.48 -17.00
C ASP A 94 -4.56 14.52 -17.04
N ALA A 95 -5.31 14.58 -18.12
CA ALA A 95 -6.46 13.73 -18.38
C ALA A 95 -6.10 12.25 -18.59
N THR A 96 -4.85 11.92 -18.98
CA THR A 96 -4.43 10.53 -19.24
C THR A 96 -4.37 9.68 -17.97
N ARG A 97 -4.30 10.33 -16.80
CA ARG A 97 -4.29 9.69 -15.48
C ARG A 97 -5.69 9.39 -14.93
N ALA A 98 -6.72 9.39 -15.78
CA ALA A 98 -8.09 9.07 -15.38
C ALA A 98 -8.25 7.65 -14.86
N ASP A 99 -7.50 6.69 -15.41
CA ASP A 99 -7.56 5.28 -15.02
C ASP A 99 -7.05 5.08 -13.58
N GLU A 100 -6.10 5.89 -13.12
CA GLU A 100 -5.63 5.87 -11.73
C GLU A 100 -6.76 6.24 -10.75
N ILE A 101 -7.58 7.25 -11.09
CA ILE A 101 -8.72 7.67 -10.27
C ILE A 101 -9.80 6.59 -10.27
N ILE A 102 -10.03 5.94 -11.42
CA ILE A 102 -10.98 4.83 -11.54
C ILE A 102 -10.56 3.66 -10.65
N ALA A 103 -9.30 3.24 -10.75
CA ALA A 103 -8.76 2.12 -9.97
C ALA A 103 -8.80 2.41 -8.47
N GLU A 104 -8.38 3.60 -8.03
CA GLU A 104 -8.30 3.95 -6.61
C GLU A 104 -9.68 4.08 -5.94
N ASN A 105 -10.72 4.44 -6.69
CA ASN A 105 -12.07 4.68 -6.15
C ASN A 105 -13.10 3.62 -6.56
N GLU A 106 -12.67 2.53 -7.21
CA GLU A 106 -13.53 1.46 -7.71
C GLU A 106 -14.71 2.00 -8.54
N ILE A 107 -14.44 2.98 -9.40
CA ILE A 107 -15.49 3.69 -10.14
C ILE A 107 -16.08 2.76 -11.19
N VAL A 108 -17.34 2.35 -11.00
CA VAL A 108 -18.04 1.46 -11.94
C VAL A 108 -18.24 2.10 -13.32
N HIS A 109 -18.60 3.38 -13.37
CA HIS A 109 -18.85 4.08 -14.63
C HIS A 109 -18.02 5.36 -14.74
N PRO A 110 -17.07 5.46 -15.70
CA PRO A 110 -16.14 6.60 -15.81
C PRO A 110 -16.81 7.98 -15.91
N LEU A 111 -18.01 8.09 -16.50
CA LEU A 111 -18.74 9.36 -16.59
C LEU A 111 -19.41 9.80 -15.26
N PHE A 112 -19.50 8.91 -14.27
CA PHE A 112 -20.19 9.14 -13.00
C PHE A 112 -19.29 8.89 -11.79
N ALA A 113 -18.12 9.52 -11.77
CA ALA A 113 -17.20 9.43 -10.65
C ALA A 113 -17.77 10.08 -9.38
N PRO A 114 -17.52 9.50 -8.19
CA PRO A 114 -18.07 10.00 -6.94
C PRO A 114 -17.55 11.41 -6.60
N ARG A 115 -18.38 12.16 -5.87
CA ARG A 115 -18.09 13.55 -5.47
C ARG A 115 -16.91 13.68 -4.52
N ALA A 116 -16.67 12.66 -3.73
CA ALA A 116 -15.52 12.54 -2.85
C ALA A 116 -14.81 11.22 -3.16
N GLY A 117 -13.51 11.21 -2.99
CA GLY A 117 -12.68 10.07 -3.31
C GLY A 117 -11.23 10.34 -2.99
N ARG A 118 -10.38 9.44 -3.44
CA ARG A 118 -8.94 9.48 -3.27
C ARG A 118 -8.24 9.70 -4.60
N ALA A 119 -7.10 10.36 -4.55
CA ALA A 119 -6.26 10.65 -5.68
C ALA A 119 -4.80 10.58 -5.26
N LEU A 120 -3.93 10.16 -6.17
CA LEU A 120 -2.49 10.16 -5.94
C LEU A 120 -1.99 11.60 -5.97
N SER A 121 -1.09 12.00 -5.08
CA SER A 121 -0.51 13.33 -5.12
C SER A 121 0.18 13.54 -6.47
N ALA A 122 -0.05 14.71 -7.07
CA ALA A 122 0.62 15.13 -8.31
C ALA A 122 2.14 15.21 -8.13
#